data_AF-A0A354I5B0-F1
#
_entry.id   AF-A0A354I5B0-F1
#
_cell.length_a   1.000
_cell.length_b   1.000
_cell.length_c   1.000
_cell.angle_alpha   90.00
_cell.angle_beta   90.00
_cell.angle_gamma   90.00
#
_symmetry.space_group_name_H-M   'P 1'
#
loop_
_entity.id
_entity.type
_entity.pdbx_description
1 polymer ?
#
loop_
_entity_poly.entity_id
_entity_poly.type
_entity_poly.pdbx_seq_one_letter_code
_entity_poly.pdbx_strand_id
1 'polypeptide(L)'
;MRKKIWTMLMLSAAISTASCAGIMVWKNIAQAAQEETVTPALSVIMSKESGCYPEAFSLGISCEGAEKIYYTTDGSNPITSSTRKEYTGSISVTDRKNEVNVLSAVKPVLFDCAYSSYDESDCIVPADNEVDKATVIKAVGKVSGGYTDVVTNTYFVGSMTEHIRGIEESCKAAGIPLAIMSVSMEYDDLFDYEKGIYVRGKIFEEAYRAWISGEGPWVSELRKLEANYTQRGSEWERAAHIDYLESDGKTTDCKL
;
A
#
# COMPACT_ATOMS: atom_id res chain seq x y z
N MET A 1 -29.37 -33.80 -13.23
CA MET A 1 -29.65 -33.68 -14.69
C MET A 1 -30.41 -32.37 -14.89
N ARG A 2 -30.00 -31.33 -15.63
CA ARG A 2 -29.03 -31.11 -16.72
C ARG A 2 -28.50 -29.66 -16.57
N LYS A 3 -27.20 -29.46 -16.80
CA LYS A 3 -26.53 -28.15 -16.92
C LYS A 3 -27.00 -27.44 -18.19
N LYS A 4 -27.16 -26.12 -18.18
CA LYS A 4 -27.26 -25.29 -19.39
C LYS A 4 -26.03 -24.39 -19.46
N ILE A 5 -25.12 -24.75 -20.36
CA ILE A 5 -23.94 -23.98 -20.74
C ILE A 5 -24.36 -23.17 -21.98
N TRP A 6 -24.15 -21.86 -21.94
CA TRP A 6 -24.34 -20.99 -23.10
C TRP A 6 -23.03 -20.94 -23.89
N THR A 7 -23.02 -21.59 -25.05
CA THR A 7 -21.95 -21.44 -26.05
C THR A 7 -22.36 -20.31 -26.99
N MET A 8 -21.63 -19.20 -26.97
CA MET A 8 -21.81 -18.13 -27.94
C MET A 8 -20.91 -18.39 -29.15
N LEU A 9 -21.53 -18.76 -30.26
CA LEU A 9 -20.92 -18.85 -31.59
C LEU A 9 -20.50 -17.43 -32.04
N MET A 10 -19.21 -17.23 -32.33
CA MET A 10 -18.76 -16.09 -33.13
C MET A 10 -18.78 -16.46 -34.62
N LEU A 11 -19.51 -15.65 -35.38
CA LEU A 11 -19.77 -15.79 -36.81
C LEU A 11 -18.54 -15.35 -37.61
N SER A 12 -17.99 -16.25 -38.43
CA SER A 12 -17.01 -15.91 -39.48
C SER A 12 -17.72 -15.37 -40.72
N ALA A 13 -17.28 -14.23 -41.25
CA ALA A 13 -17.63 -13.75 -42.59
C ALA A 13 -16.42 -13.86 -43.54
N ALA A 14 -16.72 -14.17 -44.80
CA ALA A 14 -15.88 -14.88 -45.76
C ALA A 14 -15.11 -13.99 -46.77
N ILE A 15 -13.89 -14.46 -47.08
CA ILE A 15 -13.26 -14.69 -48.41
C ILE A 15 -12.98 -13.50 -49.36
N SER A 16 -11.71 -13.37 -49.75
CA SER A 16 -11.30 -13.17 -51.16
C SER A 16 -10.04 -14.00 -51.46
N THR A 17 -10.05 -14.67 -52.61
CA THR A 17 -9.18 -15.78 -53.01
C THR A 17 -7.91 -15.37 -53.73
N ALA A 18 -6.79 -16.04 -53.43
CA ALA A 18 -5.75 -16.35 -54.42
C ALA A 18 -5.04 -17.66 -54.03
N SER A 19 -5.05 -18.59 -54.97
CA SER A 19 -4.63 -19.99 -54.88
C SER A 19 -3.12 -20.19 -54.78
N CYS A 20 -2.67 -21.15 -53.97
CA CYS A 20 -1.60 -22.09 -54.34
C CYS A 20 -1.69 -23.33 -53.42
N ALA A 21 -1.62 -24.50 -54.05
CA ALA A 21 -1.79 -25.80 -53.43
C ALA A 21 -0.63 -26.14 -52.48
N GLY A 22 -0.97 -26.55 -51.25
CA GLY A 22 -0.07 -27.17 -50.31
C GLY A 22 -0.89 -27.96 -49.30
N ILE A 23 -0.74 -29.29 -49.29
CA ILE A 23 -1.37 -30.19 -48.32
C ILE A 23 -0.75 -29.87 -46.95
N MET A 24 -1.50 -29.17 -46.10
CA MET A 24 -1.12 -28.93 -44.71
C MET A 24 -1.91 -29.89 -43.83
N VAL A 25 -1.28 -30.99 -43.43
CA VAL A 25 -1.82 -31.89 -42.40
C VAL A 25 -1.73 -31.14 -41.07
N TRP A 26 -2.87 -30.65 -40.56
CA TRP A 26 -2.96 -30.13 -39.20
C TRP A 26 -2.96 -31.29 -38.21
N LYS A 27 -1.85 -31.47 -37.50
CA LYS A 27 -1.83 -32.27 -36.27
C LYS A 27 -2.57 -31.48 -35.19
N ASN A 28 -3.75 -31.97 -34.80
CA ASN A 28 -4.38 -31.57 -33.54
C ASN A 28 -3.51 -32.10 -32.39
N ILE A 29 -2.65 -31.25 -31.84
CA ILE A 29 -2.06 -31.50 -30.52
C ILE A 29 -2.97 -30.79 -29.53
N ALA A 30 -3.94 -31.52 -28.98
CA ALA A 30 -4.61 -31.11 -27.77
C ALA A 30 -3.61 -31.30 -26.62
N GLN A 31 -2.94 -30.22 -26.21
CA GLN A 31 -2.12 -30.22 -25.02
C GLN A 31 -3.07 -30.19 -23.82
N ALA A 32 -3.19 -31.33 -23.13
CA ALA A 32 -3.94 -31.41 -21.89
C ALA A 32 -3.25 -30.52 -20.85
N ALA A 33 -3.95 -29.46 -20.42
CA ALA A 33 -3.54 -28.69 -19.26
C ALA A 33 -3.65 -29.59 -18.03
N GLN A 34 -2.52 -29.80 -17.36
CA GLN A 34 -2.47 -30.48 -16.08
C GLN A 34 -3.04 -29.52 -15.03
N GLU A 35 -4.14 -29.90 -14.38
CA GLU A 35 -4.61 -29.19 -13.18
C GLU A 35 -3.57 -29.41 -12.07
N GLU A 36 -2.72 -28.43 -11.82
CA GLU A 36 -1.89 -28.39 -10.61
C GLU A 36 -2.83 -28.22 -9.42
N THR A 37 -2.84 -29.21 -8.52
CA THR A 37 -3.47 -29.08 -7.21
C THR A 37 -2.66 -28.08 -6.40
N VAL A 38 -3.08 -26.80 -6.42
CA VAL A 38 -2.51 -25.75 -5.57
C VAL A 38 -2.82 -26.11 -4.12
N THR A 39 -1.80 -26.58 -3.39
CA THR A 39 -1.91 -26.66 -1.93
C THR A 39 -1.98 -25.22 -1.43
N PRO A 40 -2.96 -24.84 -0.58
CA PRO A 40 -3.05 -23.47 -0.08
C PRO A 40 -1.73 -23.09 0.59
N ALA A 41 -1.12 -21.99 0.16
CA ALA A 41 0.04 -21.44 0.85
C ALA A 41 -0.37 -21.12 2.30
N LEU A 42 0.46 -21.53 3.26
CA LEU A 42 0.24 -21.17 4.66
C LEU A 42 0.22 -19.65 4.76
N SER A 43 -0.88 -19.11 5.26
CA SER A 43 -1.09 -17.67 5.37
C SER A 43 -1.61 -17.32 6.77
N VAL A 44 -1.31 -16.10 7.18
CA VAL A 44 -1.86 -15.51 8.39
C VAL A 44 -3.32 -15.13 8.14
N ILE A 45 -4.18 -15.36 9.12
CA ILE A 45 -5.59 -14.97 9.09
C ILE A 45 -5.85 -14.03 10.26
N MET A 46 -6.36 -12.84 9.93
CA MET A 46 -6.87 -11.88 10.89
C MET A 46 -8.35 -12.19 11.19
N SER A 47 -8.78 -12.08 12.45
CA SER A 47 -10.18 -12.34 12.82
C SER A 47 -11.17 -11.29 12.31
N LYS A 48 -10.66 -10.19 11.75
CA LYS A 48 -11.39 -9.05 11.23
C LYS A 48 -10.68 -8.56 9.96
N GLU A 49 -11.44 -8.33 8.90
CA GLU A 49 -10.93 -7.75 7.66
C GLU A 49 -10.61 -6.25 7.83
N SER A 50 -9.82 -5.69 6.93
CA SER A 50 -9.57 -4.24 6.89
C SER A 50 -10.89 -3.47 6.80
N GLY A 51 -10.98 -2.29 7.39
CA GLY A 51 -12.20 -1.48 7.31
C GLY A 51 -12.46 -0.58 8.51
N CYS A 52 -13.69 -0.07 8.57
CA CYS A 52 -14.17 0.84 9.61
C CYS A 52 -15.02 0.09 10.62
N TYR A 53 -14.72 0.27 11.91
CA TYR A 53 -15.40 -0.38 13.02
C TYR A 53 -15.95 0.68 13.98
N PRO A 54 -17.24 0.65 14.35
CA PRO A 54 -17.84 1.72 15.15
C PRO A 54 -17.27 1.79 16.58
N GLU A 55 -16.72 0.69 17.08
CA GLU A 55 -16.17 0.60 18.44
C GLU A 55 -14.84 -0.14 18.44
N ALA A 56 -14.04 0.09 19.49
CA ALA A 56 -12.82 -0.66 19.73
C ALA A 56 -13.08 -2.16 19.85
N PHE A 57 -12.14 -2.99 19.41
CA PHE A 57 -12.29 -4.44 19.41
C PHE A 57 -10.97 -5.17 19.70
N SER A 58 -11.10 -6.48 19.94
CA SER A 58 -9.96 -7.40 20.11
C SER A 58 -9.73 -8.18 18.81
N LEU A 59 -8.57 -7.98 18.20
CA LEU A 59 -8.14 -8.66 16.99
C LEU A 59 -7.44 -9.98 17.33
N GLY A 60 -7.95 -11.07 16.77
CA GLY A 60 -7.33 -12.39 16.75
C GLY A 60 -6.42 -12.55 15.54
N ILE A 61 -5.30 -13.26 15.70
CA ILE A 61 -4.44 -13.69 14.60
C ILE A 61 -4.24 -15.19 14.69
N SER A 62 -4.41 -15.91 13.58
CA SER A 62 -4.10 -17.33 13.47
C SER A 62 -3.26 -17.62 12.23
N CYS A 63 -2.49 -18.70 12.27
CA CYS A 63 -1.71 -19.18 11.13
C CYS A 63 -1.48 -20.67 11.31
N GLU A 64 -2.12 -21.49 10.49
CA GLU A 64 -1.99 -22.94 10.57
C GLU A 64 -0.55 -23.37 10.26
N GLY A 65 0.00 -24.31 11.02
CA GLY A 65 1.37 -24.82 10.82
C GLY A 65 2.50 -23.85 11.21
N ALA A 66 2.19 -22.65 11.71
CA ALA A 66 3.20 -21.74 12.24
C ALA A 66 3.60 -22.12 13.69
N GLU A 67 4.90 -22.10 13.97
CA GLU A 67 5.45 -22.27 15.32
C GLU A 67 5.16 -21.05 16.19
N LYS A 68 5.21 -19.87 15.58
CA LYS A 68 4.99 -18.56 16.19
C LYS A 68 4.37 -17.61 15.18
N ILE A 69 3.69 -16.58 15.66
CA ILE A 69 3.20 -15.48 14.83
C ILE A 69 3.87 -14.20 15.33
N TYR A 70 4.38 -13.38 14.41
CA TYR A 70 4.95 -12.07 14.71
C TYR A 70 4.14 -10.99 14.03
N TYR A 71 4.01 -9.84 14.68
CA TYR A 71 3.29 -8.70 14.13
C TYR A 71 3.89 -7.35 14.54
N THR A 72 3.54 -6.31 13.81
CA THR A 72 3.89 -4.91 14.10
C THR A 72 2.63 -4.05 14.06
N THR A 73 2.66 -2.92 14.77
CA THR A 73 1.54 -1.95 14.85
C THR A 73 1.93 -0.56 14.36
N ASP A 74 3.20 -0.40 13.98
CA ASP A 74 3.81 0.85 13.52
C ASP A 74 4.02 0.86 12.00
N GLY A 75 3.52 -0.15 11.30
CA GLY A 75 3.69 -0.32 9.86
C GLY A 75 5.05 -0.87 9.43
N SER A 76 5.96 -1.22 10.35
CA SER A 76 7.26 -1.81 10.00
C SER A 76 7.17 -3.29 9.63
N ASN A 77 8.17 -3.83 8.95
CA ASN A 77 8.18 -5.21 8.47
C ASN A 77 8.31 -6.21 9.66
N PRO A 78 7.33 -7.10 9.89
CA PRO A 78 7.35 -8.00 11.05
C PRO A 78 8.40 -9.13 10.95
N ILE A 79 9.05 -9.32 9.79
CA ILE A 79 10.14 -10.29 9.59
C ILE A 79 11.46 -9.74 10.14
N THR A 80 11.76 -8.47 9.90
CA THR A 80 13.08 -7.87 10.14
C THR A 80 13.09 -6.82 11.25
N SER A 81 11.96 -6.16 11.52
CA SER A 81 11.88 -5.07 12.48
C SER A 81 12.13 -5.53 13.92
N SER A 82 12.88 -4.74 14.67
CA SER A 82 13.06 -4.92 16.12
C SER A 82 11.81 -4.55 16.92
N THR A 83 10.86 -3.81 16.33
CA THR A 83 9.59 -3.44 16.99
C THR A 83 8.54 -4.54 16.89
N ARG A 84 8.83 -5.62 16.16
CA ARG A 84 7.93 -6.78 16.05
C ARG A 84 7.64 -7.37 17.43
N LYS A 85 6.41 -7.83 17.60
CA LYS A 85 5.90 -8.48 18.80
C LYS A 85 5.55 -9.92 18.47
N GLU A 86 5.85 -10.85 19.37
CA GLU A 86 5.32 -12.21 19.30
C GLU A 86 3.84 -12.17 19.71
N TYR A 87 2.97 -12.77 18.90
CA TYR A 87 1.54 -12.82 19.16
C TYR A 87 1.25 -13.88 20.23
N THR A 88 0.93 -13.42 21.45
CA THR A 88 0.62 -14.29 22.59
C THR A 88 -0.82 -14.10 23.11
N GLY A 89 -1.59 -13.21 22.49
CA GLY A 89 -2.95 -12.85 22.91
C GLY A 89 -3.55 -11.80 21.98
N SER A 90 -4.85 -11.54 22.13
CA SER A 90 -5.59 -10.60 21.28
C SER A 90 -4.97 -9.19 21.30
N ILE A 91 -4.95 -8.55 20.13
CA ILE A 91 -4.47 -7.17 19.97
C ILE A 91 -5.65 -6.23 20.14
N SER A 92 -5.54 -5.24 21.02
CA SER A 92 -6.58 -4.21 21.15
C SER A 92 -6.43 -3.20 20.01
N VAL A 93 -7.49 -3.03 19.23
CA VAL A 93 -7.62 -2.02 18.19
C VAL A 93 -8.57 -0.95 18.71
N THR A 94 -8.08 0.27 18.88
CA THR A 94 -8.79 1.41 19.49
C THR A 94 -8.66 2.65 18.63
N ASP A 95 -9.47 3.68 18.93
CA ASP A 95 -9.22 5.02 18.39
C ASP A 95 -7.84 5.52 18.84
N ARG A 96 -7.06 6.05 17.90
CA ARG A 96 -5.68 6.51 18.06
C ARG A 96 -5.56 8.03 17.94
N LYS A 97 -6.66 8.79 17.86
CA LYS A 97 -6.66 10.24 17.64
C LYS A 97 -5.70 11.01 18.54
N ASN A 98 -5.58 10.63 19.81
CA ASN A 98 -4.71 11.33 20.78
C ASN A 98 -3.28 10.79 20.84
N GLU A 99 -2.90 9.84 19.99
CA GLU A 99 -1.53 9.36 19.89
C GLU A 99 -0.65 10.33 19.11
N VAL A 100 0.65 10.26 19.37
CA VAL A 100 1.68 11.10 18.75
C VAL A 100 1.65 10.96 17.22
N ASN A 101 1.75 12.09 16.53
CA ASN A 101 1.89 12.11 15.08
C ASN A 101 3.25 11.56 14.65
N VAL A 102 3.24 10.65 13.67
CA VAL A 102 4.47 10.10 13.08
C VAL A 102 4.68 10.72 11.70
N LEU A 103 3.80 10.40 10.74
CA LEU A 103 3.95 10.86 9.35
C LEU A 103 3.67 12.35 9.18
N SER A 104 2.60 12.87 9.78
CA SER A 104 2.25 14.29 9.72
C SER A 104 3.18 15.19 10.54
N ALA A 105 4.03 14.60 11.39
CA ALA A 105 5.06 15.32 12.14
C ALA A 105 6.40 15.40 11.39
N VAL A 106 6.54 14.73 10.23
CA VAL A 106 7.76 14.81 9.42
C VAL A 106 7.94 16.26 8.97
N LYS A 107 9.12 16.81 9.27
CA LYS A 107 9.42 18.21 8.96
C LYS A 107 9.31 18.46 7.45
N PRO A 108 8.50 19.42 6.99
CA PRO A 108 8.35 19.73 5.57
C PRO A 108 9.65 20.07 4.87
N VAL A 109 10.65 20.59 5.59
CA VAL A 109 12.00 20.82 5.06
C VAL A 109 12.63 19.56 4.47
N LEU A 110 12.21 18.35 4.85
CA LEU A 110 12.76 17.14 4.23
C LEU A 110 12.31 16.95 2.78
N PHE A 111 11.18 17.53 2.36
CA PHE A 111 10.58 17.28 1.04
C PHE A 111 10.09 18.53 0.29
N ASP A 112 10.07 19.70 0.93
CA ASP A 112 9.76 20.98 0.31
C ASP A 112 11.03 21.81 0.08
N CYS A 113 11.19 22.31 -1.14
CA CYS A 113 12.26 23.20 -1.58
C CYS A 113 11.85 24.68 -1.61
N ALA A 114 10.59 25.02 -1.30
CA ALA A 114 10.11 26.40 -1.34
C ALA A 114 10.52 27.23 -0.12
N TYR A 115 10.81 26.59 1.02
CA TYR A 115 11.20 27.22 2.28
C TYR A 115 12.65 26.95 2.66
N SER A 116 13.52 26.71 1.67
CA SER A 116 14.93 26.35 1.83
C SER A 116 15.85 27.49 2.33
N SER A 117 15.34 28.48 3.06
CA SER A 117 16.20 29.06 4.09
C SER A 117 16.40 27.94 5.11
N TYR A 118 17.63 27.52 5.33
CA TYR A 118 18.03 26.57 6.38
C TYR A 118 17.74 27.10 7.81
N ASP A 119 16.96 28.17 7.89
CA ASP A 119 16.59 28.97 9.04
C ASP A 119 15.07 28.92 9.15
N GLU A 120 14.62 28.05 10.06
CA GLU A 120 13.35 28.12 10.79
C GLU A 120 12.15 28.72 10.03
N SER A 121 11.76 28.14 8.90
CA SER A 121 10.38 28.32 8.47
C SER A 121 9.49 27.65 9.52
N ASP A 122 8.66 28.44 10.20
CA ASP A 122 7.63 28.00 11.15
C ASP A 122 6.56 27.18 10.42
N CYS A 123 6.92 25.99 9.94
CA CYS A 123 5.98 25.01 9.46
C CYS A 123 5.23 24.47 10.68
N ILE A 124 4.00 24.92 10.85
CA ILE A 124 3.11 24.39 11.88
C ILE A 124 2.68 22.99 11.44
N VAL A 125 3.27 21.97 12.06
CA VAL A 125 2.77 20.60 11.94
C VAL A 125 1.46 20.49 12.74
N PRO A 126 0.47 19.71 12.29
CA PRO A 126 -0.76 19.50 13.05
C PRO A 126 -0.46 18.97 14.45
N ALA A 127 -1.26 19.38 15.44
CA ALA A 127 -1.21 18.78 16.77
C ALA A 127 -1.62 17.30 16.72
N ASP A 128 -1.22 16.53 17.74
CA ASP A 128 -1.48 15.09 17.79
C ASP A 128 -2.96 14.75 17.59
N ASN A 129 -3.85 15.49 18.26
CA ASN A 129 -5.30 15.31 18.22
C ASN A 129 -5.99 15.86 16.95
N GLU A 130 -5.24 16.50 16.04
CA GLU A 130 -5.73 17.05 14.77
C GLU A 130 -5.55 16.08 13.60
N VAL A 131 -4.85 14.95 13.83
CA VAL A 131 -4.59 13.94 12.80
C VAL A 131 -5.39 12.69 13.11
N ASP A 132 -6.25 12.34 12.17
CA ASP A 132 -6.95 11.06 12.17
C ASP A 132 -5.99 9.91 11.85
N LYS A 133 -6.15 8.78 12.55
CA LYS A 133 -5.18 7.68 12.54
C LYS A 133 -5.86 6.33 12.46
N ALA A 134 -5.45 5.54 11.47
CA ALA A 134 -5.77 4.13 11.41
C ALA A 134 -4.79 3.29 12.25
N THR A 135 -5.20 2.07 12.58
CA THR A 135 -4.31 1.02 13.08
C THR A 135 -3.92 0.13 11.91
N VAL A 136 -2.63 0.07 11.58
CA VAL A 136 -2.10 -0.88 10.59
C VAL A 136 -1.46 -2.04 11.33
N ILE A 137 -1.91 -3.25 11.06
CA ILE A 137 -1.30 -4.48 11.58
C ILE A 137 -0.66 -5.23 10.42
N LYS A 138 0.66 -5.45 10.49
CA LYS A 138 1.38 -6.37 9.59
C LYS A 138 1.74 -7.61 10.39
N ALA A 139 1.50 -8.81 9.85
CA ALA A 139 1.79 -10.06 10.54
C ALA A 139 2.34 -11.15 9.63
N VAL A 140 3.13 -12.05 10.22
CA VAL A 140 3.72 -13.23 9.56
C VAL A 140 3.68 -14.45 10.49
N GLY A 141 3.48 -15.63 9.92
CA GLY A 141 3.69 -16.90 10.58
C GLY A 141 5.14 -17.36 10.44
N LYS A 142 5.80 -17.72 11.54
CA LYS A 142 7.10 -18.40 11.53
C LYS A 142 6.88 -19.88 11.22
N VAL A 143 7.37 -20.34 10.07
CA VAL A 143 7.26 -21.73 9.61
C VAL A 143 8.66 -22.33 9.41
N SER A 144 8.73 -23.66 9.24
CA SER A 144 9.98 -24.35 8.95
C SER A 144 10.67 -23.75 7.72
N GLY A 145 11.86 -23.18 7.92
CA GLY A 145 12.68 -22.60 6.86
C GLY A 145 12.44 -21.12 6.54
N GLY A 146 11.51 -20.43 7.19
CA GLY A 146 11.24 -19.03 6.85
C GLY A 146 10.07 -18.38 7.57
N TYR A 147 9.31 -17.60 6.83
CA TYR A 147 8.09 -16.93 7.24
C TYR A 147 7.05 -17.08 6.12
N THR A 148 5.77 -17.02 6.46
CA THR A 148 4.70 -16.79 5.48
C THR A 148 4.86 -15.43 4.82
N ASP A 149 4.05 -15.15 3.79
CA ASP A 149 3.86 -13.80 3.30
C ASP A 149 3.36 -12.86 4.42
N VAL A 150 3.69 -11.58 4.28
CA VAL A 150 3.22 -10.53 5.20
C VAL A 150 1.77 -10.23 4.88
N VAL A 151 0.89 -10.47 5.85
CA VAL A 151 -0.51 -10.04 5.78
C VAL A 151 -0.62 -8.69 6.46
N THR A 152 -1.24 -7.72 5.78
CA THR A 152 -1.41 -6.36 6.26
C THR A 152 -2.90 -6.02 6.28
N ASN A 153 -3.38 -5.46 7.38
CA ASN A 153 -4.75 -4.96 7.49
C ASN A 153 -4.76 -3.55 8.11
N THR A 154 -5.62 -2.69 7.57
CA THR A 154 -5.89 -1.33 8.07
C THR A 154 -7.24 -1.26 8.76
N TYR A 155 -7.26 -0.75 9.99
CA TYR A 155 -8.46 -0.61 10.80
C TYR A 155 -8.70 0.84 11.22
N PHE A 156 -9.90 1.35 10.97
CA PHE A 156 -10.40 2.62 11.47
C PHE A 156 -11.41 2.36 12.59
N VAL A 157 -11.34 3.14 13.69
CA VAL A 157 -12.27 3.03 14.81
C VAL A 157 -13.09 4.32 14.91
N GLY A 158 -14.40 4.20 14.72
CA GLY A 158 -15.33 5.30 14.52
C GLY A 158 -16.20 5.07 13.30
N SER A 159 -16.68 6.15 12.70
CA SER A 159 -17.48 6.16 11.48
C SER A 159 -16.72 6.79 10.31
N MET A 160 -17.00 6.34 9.08
CA MET A 160 -16.34 6.92 7.91
C MET A 160 -16.60 8.42 7.70
N THR A 161 -17.69 8.97 8.23
CA THR A 161 -17.95 10.41 8.19
C THR A 161 -17.05 11.21 9.14
N GLU A 162 -16.58 10.59 10.23
CA GLU A 162 -15.56 11.16 11.13
C GLU A 162 -14.17 11.11 10.50
N HIS A 163 -13.85 10.01 9.81
CA HIS A 163 -12.55 9.80 9.17
C HIS A 163 -12.41 10.54 7.83
N ILE A 164 -13.48 10.63 7.04
CA ILE A 164 -13.49 11.27 5.71
C ILE A 164 -14.64 12.28 5.64
N ARG A 165 -14.31 13.54 5.87
CA ARG A 165 -15.27 14.64 5.81
C ARG A 165 -15.93 14.72 4.44
N GLY A 166 -17.26 14.65 4.41
CA GLY A 166 -18.05 14.80 3.19
C GLY A 166 -18.22 13.52 2.37
N ILE A 167 -17.83 12.35 2.90
CA ILE A 167 -17.91 11.09 2.15
C ILE A 167 -19.36 10.69 1.84
N GLU A 168 -20.30 10.88 2.76
CA GLU A 168 -21.71 10.54 2.52
C GLU A 168 -22.31 11.40 1.41
N GLU A 169 -22.07 12.71 1.45
CA GLU A 169 -22.53 13.64 0.41
C GLU A 169 -21.88 13.33 -0.93
N SER A 170 -20.60 12.95 -0.93
CA SER A 170 -19.85 12.62 -2.13
C SER A 170 -20.33 11.31 -2.77
N CYS A 171 -20.58 10.27 -1.96
CA CYS A 171 -21.18 9.01 -2.43
C CYS A 171 -22.58 9.26 -2.99
N LYS A 172 -23.39 10.06 -2.29
CA LYS A 172 -24.75 10.43 -2.75
C LYS A 172 -24.71 11.20 -4.07
N ALA A 173 -23.80 12.16 -4.22
CA ALA A 173 -23.65 12.93 -5.44
C ALA A 173 -23.14 12.08 -6.61
N ALA A 174 -22.24 11.14 -6.35
CA ALA A 174 -21.73 10.21 -7.33
C ALA A 174 -22.76 9.12 -7.73
N GLY A 175 -23.69 8.79 -6.82
CA GLY A 175 -24.64 7.69 -7.00
C GLY A 175 -24.02 6.30 -6.89
N ILE A 176 -22.77 6.21 -6.42
CA ILE A 176 -21.98 4.98 -6.25
C ILE A 176 -21.13 5.08 -4.98
N PRO A 177 -20.71 3.93 -4.39
CA PRO A 177 -19.67 3.91 -3.36
C PRO A 177 -18.37 4.53 -3.87
N LEU A 178 -17.62 5.17 -2.97
CA LEU A 178 -16.31 5.73 -3.28
C LEU A 178 -15.20 4.81 -2.77
N ALA A 179 -14.14 4.72 -3.58
CA ALA A 179 -12.94 3.98 -3.26
C ALA A 179 -12.06 4.76 -2.28
N ILE A 180 -11.54 4.06 -1.28
CA ILE A 180 -10.54 4.54 -0.33
C ILE A 180 -9.35 3.60 -0.46
N MET A 181 -8.18 4.14 -0.82
CA MET A 181 -6.94 3.37 -0.90
C MET A 181 -6.09 3.66 0.33
N SER A 182 -5.92 2.68 1.21
CA SER A 182 -4.95 2.75 2.31
C SER A 182 -3.61 2.22 1.81
N VAL A 183 -2.59 3.07 1.75
CA VAL A 183 -1.24 2.68 1.33
C VAL A 183 -0.36 2.54 2.56
N SER A 184 0.20 1.34 2.78
CA SER A 184 1.12 1.05 3.87
C SER A 184 2.50 0.68 3.34
N MET A 185 3.53 1.32 3.89
CA MET A 185 4.93 1.16 3.47
C MET A 185 5.84 1.23 4.70
N GLU A 186 7.12 0.85 4.54
CA GLU A 186 8.12 1.13 5.57
C GLU A 186 8.39 2.63 5.64
N TYR A 187 8.53 3.18 6.86
CA TYR A 187 8.80 4.61 7.06
C TYR A 187 10.09 5.06 6.32
N ASP A 188 11.16 4.27 6.45
CA ASP A 188 12.46 4.56 5.83
C ASP A 188 12.41 4.49 4.30
N ASP A 189 11.47 3.76 3.72
CA ASP A 189 11.31 3.74 2.26
C ASP A 189 10.78 5.07 1.74
N LEU A 190 10.07 5.84 2.56
CA LEU A 190 9.63 7.20 2.26
C LEU A 190 10.66 8.25 2.68
N PHE A 191 11.22 8.14 3.88
CA PHE A 191 11.89 9.27 4.56
C PHE A 191 13.38 9.07 4.87
N ASP A 192 13.97 7.92 4.56
CA ASP A 192 15.40 7.73 4.76
C ASP A 192 16.24 8.70 3.92
N TYR A 193 17.36 9.14 4.48
CA TYR A 193 18.24 10.11 3.84
C TYR A 193 18.84 9.60 2.51
N GLU A 194 19.25 8.33 2.45
CA GLU A 194 19.90 7.75 1.28
C GLU A 194 18.90 7.17 0.28
N LYS A 195 17.88 6.46 0.77
CA LYS A 195 16.94 5.70 -0.08
C LYS A 195 15.49 6.18 -0.03
N GLY A 196 15.12 7.13 0.81
CA GLY A 196 13.74 7.58 0.93
C GLY A 196 13.23 8.23 -0.36
N ILE A 197 12.10 7.78 -0.89
CA ILE A 197 11.56 8.27 -2.18
C ILE A 197 10.72 9.54 -2.05
N TYR A 198 10.42 9.97 -0.83
CA TYR A 198 9.57 11.13 -0.54
C TYR A 198 10.34 12.23 0.19
N VAL A 199 11.66 12.31 -0.04
CA VAL A 199 12.53 13.34 0.55
C VAL A 199 13.50 13.91 -0.49
N ARG A 200 14.11 15.05 -0.15
CA ARG A 200 15.23 15.64 -0.87
C ARG A 200 16.46 14.73 -0.80
N GLY A 201 16.77 14.27 0.42
CA GLY A 201 17.79 13.26 0.70
C GLY A 201 19.20 13.62 0.25
N LYS A 202 20.06 12.59 0.20
CA LYS A 202 21.47 12.66 -0.14
C LYS A 202 21.73 13.33 -1.49
N ILE A 203 20.95 12.99 -2.50
CA ILE A 203 21.14 13.50 -3.87
C ILE A 203 20.97 15.02 -3.91
N PHE A 204 19.97 15.55 -3.21
CA PHE A 204 19.79 17.00 -3.12
C PHE A 204 20.91 17.66 -2.36
N GLU A 205 21.37 17.08 -1.24
CA GLU A 205 22.45 17.67 -0.47
C GLU A 205 23.75 17.76 -1.29
N GLU A 206 24.09 16.71 -2.03
CA GLU A 206 25.24 16.70 -2.94
C GLU A 206 25.08 17.74 -4.06
N ALA A 207 23.92 17.81 -4.71
CA ALA A 207 23.61 18.80 -5.74
C ALA A 207 23.65 20.24 -5.21
N TYR A 208 23.14 20.46 -4.00
CA TYR A 208 23.13 21.76 -3.32
C TYR A 208 24.54 22.24 -2.98
N ARG A 209 25.39 21.35 -2.44
CA ARG A 209 26.80 21.65 -2.16
C ARG A 209 27.56 22.03 -3.42
N ALA A 210 27.30 21.35 -4.55
CA ALA A 210 27.88 21.73 -5.83
C ALA A 210 27.37 23.09 -6.31
N TRP A 211 26.06 23.33 -6.25
CA TRP A 211 25.41 24.58 -6.67
C TRP A 211 25.93 25.80 -5.91
N ILE A 212 26.00 25.75 -4.57
CA ILE A 212 26.45 26.89 -3.76
C ILE A 212 27.95 27.19 -3.91
N SER A 213 28.74 26.22 -4.37
CA SER A 213 30.17 26.39 -4.65
C SER A 213 30.46 27.03 -6.02
N GLY A 214 29.45 27.17 -6.88
CA GLY A 214 29.58 27.78 -8.21
C GLY A 214 29.61 29.31 -8.19
N GLU A 215 30.01 29.92 -9.31
CA GLU A 215 29.97 31.38 -9.48
C GLU A 215 28.55 31.85 -9.79
N GLY A 216 27.95 32.61 -8.87
CA GLY A 216 26.64 33.27 -9.07
C GLY A 216 25.42 32.34 -9.02
N PRO A 217 25.24 31.52 -7.96
CA PRO A 217 24.09 30.63 -7.85
C PRO A 217 22.77 31.43 -7.79
N TRP A 218 21.94 31.31 -8.82
CA TRP A 218 20.63 31.97 -8.86
C TRP A 218 19.60 31.13 -8.10
N VAL A 219 18.94 31.72 -7.10
CA VAL A 219 17.95 31.04 -6.23
C VAL A 219 16.84 30.32 -7.04
N SER A 220 16.54 30.78 -8.26
CA SER A 220 15.58 30.14 -9.16
C SER A 220 16.00 28.75 -9.63
N GLU A 221 17.29 28.42 -9.60
CA GLU A 221 17.85 27.11 -9.99
C GLU A 221 17.74 26.08 -8.87
N LEU A 222 17.58 26.52 -7.62
CA LEU A 222 17.50 25.65 -6.44
C LEU A 222 16.37 24.60 -6.56
N ARG A 223 15.24 24.99 -7.17
CA ARG A 223 14.09 24.10 -7.41
C ARG A 223 14.31 23.06 -8.51
N LYS A 224 15.40 23.19 -9.28
CA LYS A 224 15.77 22.28 -10.37
C LYS A 224 16.84 21.29 -9.97
N LEU A 225 17.40 21.41 -8.76
CA LEU A 225 18.38 20.46 -8.28
C LEU A 225 17.74 19.08 -8.13
N GLU A 226 18.51 18.07 -8.51
CA GLU A 226 18.13 16.67 -8.32
C GLU A 226 17.94 16.38 -6.82
N ALA A 227 17.08 15.41 -6.53
CA ALA A 227 16.73 14.95 -5.20
C ALA A 227 16.43 13.46 -5.24
N ASN A 228 16.27 12.81 -4.09
CA ASN A 228 15.82 11.42 -4.06
C ASN A 228 14.45 11.27 -4.75
N TYR A 229 13.49 12.18 -4.51
CA TYR A 229 12.16 12.13 -5.16
C TYR A 229 12.17 12.37 -6.69
N THR A 230 13.26 12.89 -7.27
CA THR A 230 13.38 13.07 -8.74
C THR A 230 13.90 11.83 -9.44
N GLN A 231 14.44 10.86 -8.69
CA GLN A 231 15.01 9.66 -9.26
C GLN A 231 13.94 8.71 -9.80
N ARG A 232 14.36 7.82 -10.71
CA ARG A 232 13.50 6.89 -11.46
C ARG A 232 14.19 5.54 -11.63
N GLY A 233 13.42 4.53 -12.01
CA GLY A 233 13.91 3.16 -12.25
C GLY A 233 13.76 2.26 -11.03
N SER A 234 14.05 0.96 -11.23
CA SER A 234 13.79 -0.10 -10.24
C SER A 234 14.46 0.13 -8.88
N GLU A 235 15.65 0.74 -8.86
CA GLU A 235 16.36 1.07 -7.61
C GLU A 235 15.62 2.11 -6.74
N TRP A 236 14.66 2.82 -7.33
CA TRP A 236 13.84 3.85 -6.68
C TRP A 236 12.37 3.41 -6.50
N GLU A 237 12.06 2.14 -6.75
CA GLU A 237 10.77 1.55 -6.42
C GLU A 237 10.79 1.02 -4.97
N ARG A 238 9.67 1.17 -4.25
CA ARG A 238 9.53 0.71 -2.87
C ARG A 238 8.28 -0.15 -2.75
N ALA A 239 8.37 -1.20 -1.94
CA ALA A 239 7.24 -2.08 -1.71
C ALA A 239 6.15 -1.37 -0.91
N ALA A 240 4.91 -1.55 -1.33
CA ALA A 240 3.74 -1.04 -0.63
C ALA A 240 2.67 -2.14 -0.55
N HIS A 241 1.91 -2.13 0.55
CA HIS A 241 0.63 -2.82 0.65
C HIS A 241 -0.49 -1.81 0.40
N ILE A 242 -1.53 -2.23 -0.31
CA ILE A 242 -2.73 -1.42 -0.51
C ILE A 242 -3.92 -2.23 -0.01
N ASP A 243 -4.63 -1.70 0.98
CA ASP A 243 -6.01 -2.12 1.22
C ASP A 243 -6.92 -1.25 0.34
N TYR A 244 -7.78 -1.89 -0.45
CA TYR A 244 -8.81 -1.19 -1.22
C TYR A 244 -10.15 -1.34 -0.49
N LEU A 245 -10.65 -0.22 0.03
CA LEU A 245 -11.93 -0.16 0.71
C LEU A 245 -12.95 0.56 -0.16
N GLU A 246 -14.20 0.13 -0.13
CA GLU A 246 -15.32 0.88 -0.69
C GLU A 246 -16.23 1.33 0.43
N SER A 247 -16.66 2.59 0.38
CA SER A 247 -17.65 3.11 1.31
C SER A 247 -18.82 3.74 0.56
N ASP A 248 -20.03 3.47 1.04
CA ASP A 248 -21.25 4.17 0.63
C ASP A 248 -21.54 5.42 1.48
N GLY A 249 -20.57 5.81 2.32
CA GLY A 249 -20.66 6.90 3.29
C GLY A 249 -21.13 6.46 4.67
N LYS A 250 -21.63 5.24 4.84
CA LYS A 250 -22.12 4.69 6.12
C LYS A 250 -21.42 3.41 6.52
N THR A 251 -21.23 2.53 5.56
CA THR A 251 -20.58 1.23 5.70
C THR A 251 -19.28 1.23 4.90
N THR A 252 -18.41 0.27 5.21
CA THR A 252 -17.12 0.12 4.54
C THR A 252 -16.82 -1.36 4.38
N ASP A 253 -16.50 -1.76 3.15
CA ASP A 253 -16.11 -3.13 2.82
C ASP A 253 -14.70 -3.13 2.23
N CYS A 254 -13.86 -4.07 2.66
CA CYS A 254 -12.60 -4.34 2.00
C CYS A 254 -12.84 -5.17 0.72
N LYS A 255 -12.16 -4.84 -0.39
CA LYS A 255 -12.20 -5.64 -1.63
C LYS A 255 -10.89 -6.33 -1.95
N LEU A 256 -9.77 -5.86 -1.40
CA LEU A 256 -8.41 -6.39 -1.59
C LEU A 256 -7.61 -6.23 -0.32
#